data_AF-A0A7J9Z021-F1
#
_entry.id   AF-A0A7J9Z021-F1
#
_cell.length_a   1.000
_cell.length_b   1.000
_cell.length_c   1.000
_cell.angle_alpha   90.00
_cell.angle_beta   90.00
_cell.angle_gamma   90.00
#
_symmetry.space_group_name_H-M   'P 1'
#
loop_
_entity.id
_entity.type
_entity.pdbx_description
1 polymer ?
#
loop_
_entity_poly.entity_id
_entity_poly.type
_entity_poly.pdbx_seq_one_letter_code
_entity_poly.pdbx_strand_id
1 'polypeptide(L)'
;MTRVERQADVGAALESLGVQPDARWSRPAQAYSQHRETTESDYYYVYNPTPHPIAFEPSFGATGRPYEMDLWTGAISPLAEYRASGGRVTVPLSLAPGENVVLGFRKGERGATPHVVDTNAEKVVELGDGSFEVRDTRAGRRSLRFSDGGAARVRLPRLPATVRPSDWDLIVEEEGPEESPPTHDLDLTGLPDWRSIDELAYASGVGTYTTTVTLPAGWTAPDRGTYLDPGRVAGGSTQVHVNGRLASPSPVAGERIDVSSLLR
;
A
#
# COMPACT_ATOMS: atom_id res chain seq x y z
N MET A 1 -23.76 -30.40 19.17
CA MET A 1 -23.89 -28.96 19.47
C MET A 1 -22.93 -28.66 20.61
N THR A 2 -21.86 -27.91 20.36
CA THR A 2 -20.91 -27.49 21.41
C THR A 2 -21.39 -26.16 21.98
N ARG A 3 -21.50 -26.05 23.31
CA ARG A 3 -21.91 -24.83 24.01
C ARG A 3 -20.75 -24.38 24.88
N VAL A 4 -20.51 -23.08 24.91
CA VAL A 4 -19.49 -22.44 25.76
C VAL A 4 -20.15 -21.42 26.68
N GLU A 5 -19.55 -21.20 27.86
CA GLU A 5 -20.08 -20.27 28.86
C GLU A 5 -19.57 -18.84 28.67
N ARG A 6 -18.33 -18.68 28.20
CA ARG A 6 -17.71 -17.38 27.93
C ARG A 6 -17.32 -17.27 26.47
N GLN A 7 -17.41 -16.05 25.91
CA GLN A 7 -16.97 -15.76 24.55
C GLN A 7 -15.50 -16.15 24.30
N ALA A 8 -14.64 -16.00 25.31
CA ALA A 8 -13.23 -16.37 25.23
C ALA A 8 -13.00 -17.88 24.94
N ASP A 9 -13.98 -18.73 25.27
CA ASP A 9 -13.87 -20.18 25.10
C ASP A 9 -14.31 -20.65 23.70
N VAL A 10 -14.89 -19.75 22.88
CA VAL A 10 -15.37 -20.06 21.52
C VAL A 10 -14.24 -20.59 20.63
N GLY A 11 -13.06 -19.99 20.72
CA GLY A 11 -11.90 -20.39 19.90
C GLY A 11 -11.50 -21.86 20.14
N ALA A 12 -11.26 -22.23 21.39
CA ALA A 12 -10.92 -23.60 21.77
C ALA A 12 -12.03 -24.61 21.43
N ALA A 13 -13.29 -24.21 21.56
CA ALA A 13 -14.42 -25.05 21.17
C ALA A 13 -14.47 -25.33 19.66
N LEU A 14 -14.23 -24.32 18.82
CA LEU A 14 -14.13 -24.49 17.36
C LEU A 14 -12.97 -25.40 16.98
N GLU A 15 -11.81 -25.22 17.62
CA GLU A 15 -10.65 -26.09 17.41
C GLU A 15 -10.94 -27.56 17.77
N SER A 16 -11.66 -27.81 18.87
CA SER A 16 -12.06 -29.17 19.27
C SER A 16 -12.98 -29.86 18.27
N LEU A 17 -13.69 -29.08 17.45
CA LEU A 17 -14.55 -29.55 16.37
C LEU A 17 -13.80 -29.70 15.03
N GLY A 18 -12.49 -29.43 15.01
CA GLY A 18 -11.68 -29.42 13.80
C GLY A 18 -11.87 -28.18 12.93
N VAL A 19 -12.63 -27.18 13.38
CA VAL A 19 -12.83 -25.93 12.66
C VAL A 19 -11.59 -25.06 12.83
N GLN A 20 -10.90 -24.83 11.72
CA GLN A 20 -9.71 -23.98 11.69
C GLN A 20 -10.10 -22.53 11.36
N PRO A 21 -9.38 -21.52 11.89
CA PRO A 21 -9.62 -20.14 11.50
C PRO A 21 -9.41 -19.96 10.00
N ASP A 22 -10.36 -19.32 9.33
CA ASP A 22 -10.30 -19.10 7.89
C ASP A 22 -9.11 -18.19 7.52
N ALA A 23 -9.07 -16.98 8.06
CA ALA A 23 -7.89 -16.14 8.12
C ALA A 23 -7.22 -16.22 9.52
N ARG A 24 -5.89 -16.35 9.56
CA ARG A 24 -5.11 -16.38 10.81
C ARG A 24 -3.80 -15.63 10.69
N TRP A 25 -3.34 -15.10 11.82
CA TRP A 25 -2.11 -14.31 11.92
C TRP A 25 -1.03 -15.12 12.65
N SER A 26 0.23 -15.00 12.22
CA SER A 26 1.36 -15.64 12.93
C SER A 26 1.63 -15.05 14.33
N ARG A 27 1.08 -13.86 14.60
CA ARG A 27 1.11 -13.18 15.89
C ARG A 27 -0.14 -12.31 16.05
N PRO A 28 -0.58 -11.98 17.29
CA PRO A 28 -1.67 -11.04 17.49
C PRO A 28 -1.41 -9.74 16.71
N ALA A 29 -2.33 -9.42 15.80
CA ALA A 29 -2.36 -8.18 15.04
C ALA A 29 -3.78 -7.63 15.14
N GLN A 30 -3.92 -6.33 15.38
CA GLN A 30 -5.21 -5.65 15.34
C GLN A 30 -5.55 -5.38 13.87
N ALA A 31 -5.87 -6.44 13.14
CA ALA A 31 -6.33 -6.38 11.77
C ALA A 31 -7.73 -7.02 11.68
N TYR A 32 -8.61 -6.40 10.90
CA TYR A 32 -9.90 -6.98 10.57
C TYR A 32 -9.83 -7.64 9.20
N SER A 33 -10.58 -8.74 9.05
CA SER A 33 -10.69 -9.43 7.77
C SER A 33 -12.12 -9.83 7.46
N GLN A 34 -12.46 -9.83 6.17
CA GLN A 34 -13.70 -10.38 5.65
C GLN A 34 -13.36 -11.31 4.48
N HIS A 35 -13.95 -12.50 4.48
CA HIS A 35 -13.89 -13.43 3.37
C HIS A 35 -15.19 -13.39 2.57
N ARG A 36 -15.07 -13.38 1.25
CA ARG A 36 -16.16 -13.57 0.29
C ARG A 36 -15.77 -14.65 -0.70
N GLU A 37 -16.71 -15.47 -1.08
CA GLU A 37 -16.47 -16.62 -1.95
C GLU A 37 -17.43 -16.61 -3.13
N THR A 38 -16.92 -16.94 -4.31
CA THR A 38 -17.71 -17.30 -5.50
C THR A 38 -17.39 -18.73 -5.93
N THR A 39 -18.05 -19.22 -6.98
CA THR A 39 -17.69 -20.52 -7.58
C THR A 39 -16.27 -20.54 -8.13
N GLU A 40 -15.70 -19.37 -8.46
CA GLU A 40 -14.42 -19.25 -9.16
C GLU A 40 -13.29 -18.76 -8.27
N SER A 41 -13.57 -17.99 -7.21
CA SER A 41 -12.53 -17.33 -6.43
C SER A 41 -12.90 -17.14 -4.96
N ASP A 42 -11.87 -17.04 -4.14
CA ASP A 42 -11.92 -16.54 -2.77
C ASP A 42 -11.38 -15.11 -2.73
N TYR A 43 -12.02 -14.23 -1.99
CA TYR A 43 -11.63 -12.83 -1.80
C TYR A 43 -11.48 -12.52 -0.33
N TYR A 44 -10.34 -11.96 0.06
CA TYR A 44 -10.09 -11.51 1.42
C TYR A 44 -9.84 -10.00 1.43
N TYR A 45 -10.69 -9.28 2.16
CA TYR A 45 -10.43 -7.91 2.56
C TYR A 45 -9.68 -7.93 3.89
N VAL A 46 -8.58 -7.16 3.99
CA VAL A 46 -7.80 -7.02 5.23
C VAL A 46 -7.59 -5.53 5.51
N TYR A 47 -7.87 -5.09 6.73
CA TYR A 47 -7.86 -3.68 7.11
C TYR A 47 -7.11 -3.45 8.42
N ASN A 48 -6.36 -2.36 8.47
CA ASN A 48 -5.70 -1.84 9.65
C ASN A 48 -6.54 -0.74 10.33
N PRO A 49 -7.35 -1.06 11.37
CA PRO A 49 -8.12 -0.07 12.13
C PRO A 49 -7.26 0.80 13.07
N THR A 50 -5.96 0.57 13.17
CA THR A 50 -5.11 1.23 14.17
C THR A 50 -4.53 2.55 13.66
N PRO A 51 -4.14 3.49 14.55
CA PRO A 51 -3.47 4.73 14.15
C PRO A 51 -1.97 4.52 13.85
N HIS A 52 -1.50 3.28 13.74
CA HIS A 52 -0.10 2.94 13.52
C HIS A 52 0.04 1.94 12.36
N PRO A 53 1.18 1.94 11.64
CA PRO A 53 1.42 0.92 10.63
C PRO A 53 1.54 -0.46 11.29
N ILE A 54 1.02 -1.48 10.61
CA ILE A 54 1.16 -2.89 11.01
C ILE A 54 1.85 -3.66 9.89
N ALA A 55 2.91 -4.38 10.22
CA ALA A 55 3.44 -5.45 9.37
C ALA A 55 3.06 -6.79 10.00
N PHE A 56 2.71 -7.82 9.23
CA PHE A 56 2.37 -9.16 9.72
C PHE A 56 2.29 -10.17 8.56
N GLU A 57 2.18 -11.46 8.88
CA GLU A 57 2.07 -12.55 7.88
C GLU A 57 0.72 -13.25 8.02
N PRO A 58 -0.35 -12.74 7.42
CA PRO A 58 -1.64 -13.41 7.37
C PRO A 58 -1.62 -14.67 6.50
N SER A 59 -2.33 -15.69 6.96
CA SER A 59 -2.53 -16.98 6.29
C SER A 59 -4.01 -17.23 6.06
N PHE A 60 -4.39 -17.45 4.81
CA PHE A 60 -5.77 -17.57 4.34
C PHE A 60 -6.09 -19.01 3.95
N GLY A 61 -7.33 -19.45 4.18
CA GLY A 61 -7.88 -20.75 3.81
C GLY A 61 -8.12 -20.94 2.31
N ALA A 62 -7.22 -20.41 1.48
CA ALA A 62 -7.33 -20.42 0.03
C ALA A 62 -6.20 -21.23 -0.63
N THR A 63 -6.36 -21.48 -1.93
CA THR A 63 -5.34 -22.12 -2.77
C THR A 63 -5.09 -21.31 -4.03
N GLY A 64 -4.00 -21.63 -4.72
CA GLY A 64 -3.60 -20.93 -5.94
C GLY A 64 -2.75 -19.71 -5.67
N ARG A 65 -2.54 -18.92 -6.72
CA ARG A 65 -1.74 -17.71 -6.70
C ARG A 65 -2.58 -16.54 -6.15
N PRO A 66 -2.05 -15.76 -5.19
CA PRO A 66 -2.73 -14.56 -4.73
C PRO A 66 -2.54 -13.40 -5.71
N TYR A 67 -3.60 -12.61 -5.87
CA TYR A 67 -3.62 -11.37 -6.63
C TYR A 67 -4.05 -10.23 -5.71
N GLU A 68 -3.37 -9.10 -5.80
CA GLU A 68 -3.80 -7.85 -5.19
C GLU A 68 -4.78 -7.14 -6.14
N MET A 69 -5.89 -6.68 -5.58
CA MET A 69 -6.93 -5.95 -6.31
C MET A 69 -6.98 -4.51 -5.83
N ASP A 70 -6.53 -3.59 -6.67
CA ASP A 70 -6.67 -2.17 -6.42
C ASP A 70 -8.11 -1.76 -6.72
N LEU A 71 -8.87 -1.43 -5.66
CA LEU A 71 -10.27 -1.05 -5.76
C LEU A 71 -10.49 0.39 -6.29
N TRP A 72 -9.45 1.21 -6.36
CA TRP A 72 -9.52 2.56 -6.91
C TRP A 72 -9.27 2.55 -8.42
N THR A 73 -8.27 1.80 -8.88
CA THR A 73 -7.91 1.75 -10.30
C THR A 73 -8.55 0.58 -11.06
N GLY A 74 -9.02 -0.43 -10.34
CA GLY A 74 -9.48 -1.70 -10.91
C GLY A 74 -8.33 -2.61 -11.37
N ALA A 75 -7.07 -2.24 -11.13
CA ALA A 75 -5.93 -3.07 -11.49
C ALA A 75 -5.91 -4.35 -10.65
N ILE A 76 -5.60 -5.48 -11.31
CA ILE A 76 -5.43 -6.78 -10.67
C ILE A 76 -4.00 -7.23 -10.96
N SER A 77 -3.18 -7.27 -9.91
CA SER A 77 -1.75 -7.57 -10.04
C SER A 77 -1.42 -8.84 -9.27
N PRO A 78 -0.67 -9.78 -9.86
CA PRO A 78 -0.23 -10.94 -9.10
C PRO A 78 0.76 -10.54 -8.02
N LEU A 79 0.69 -11.21 -6.87
CA LEU A 79 1.69 -11.05 -5.83
C LEU A 79 2.90 -11.95 -6.11
N ALA A 80 4.09 -11.35 -6.06
CA ALA A 80 5.34 -12.05 -6.26
C ALA A 80 5.81 -12.82 -5.02
N GLU A 81 5.43 -12.36 -3.81
CA GLU A 81 5.84 -12.94 -2.55
C GLU A 81 4.66 -13.57 -1.79
N TYR A 82 4.72 -14.89 -1.58
CA TYR A 82 3.77 -15.62 -0.75
C TYR A 82 4.31 -17.02 -0.42
N ARG A 83 3.69 -17.71 0.54
CA ARG A 83 3.99 -19.12 0.87
C ARG A 83 2.71 -19.94 0.80
N ALA A 84 2.68 -20.96 -0.05
CA ALA A 84 1.54 -21.87 -0.16
C ALA A 84 1.86 -23.23 0.46
N SER A 85 1.07 -23.68 1.44
CA SER A 85 1.22 -25.00 2.08
C SER A 85 -0.07 -25.47 2.74
N GLY A 86 -0.42 -26.75 2.59
CA GLY A 86 -1.51 -27.36 3.35
C GLY A 86 -2.88 -26.71 3.14
N GLY A 87 -3.21 -26.34 1.90
CA GLY A 87 -4.48 -25.69 1.58
C GLY A 87 -4.59 -24.24 2.06
N ARG A 88 -3.45 -23.58 2.30
CA ARG A 88 -3.39 -22.19 2.74
C ARG A 88 -2.33 -21.41 1.98
N VAL A 89 -2.58 -20.11 1.86
CA VAL A 89 -1.62 -19.15 1.31
C VAL A 89 -1.32 -18.10 2.37
N THR A 90 -0.04 -17.90 2.65
CA THR A 90 0.47 -16.87 3.56
C THR A 90 1.06 -15.73 2.75
N VAL A 91 0.61 -14.51 3.00
CA VAL A 91 1.02 -13.31 2.26
C VAL A 91 1.60 -12.31 3.26
N PRO A 92 2.90 -11.99 3.23
CA PRO A 92 3.44 -10.91 4.06
C PRO A 92 2.78 -9.57 3.68
N LEU A 93 2.22 -8.86 4.66
CA LEU A 93 1.57 -7.56 4.46
C LEU A 93 2.17 -6.50 5.37
N SER A 94 2.21 -5.27 4.87
CA SER A 94 2.46 -4.05 5.64
C SER A 94 1.39 -3.03 5.28
N LEU A 95 0.56 -2.66 6.25
CA LEU A 95 -0.56 -1.72 6.08
C LEU A 95 -0.33 -0.48 6.95
N ALA A 96 -0.40 0.70 6.35
CA ALA A 96 -0.43 2.00 7.00
C ALA A 96 -1.72 2.17 7.85
N PRO A 97 -1.78 3.20 8.72
CA PRO A 97 -2.99 3.50 9.49
C PRO A 97 -4.21 3.70 8.57
N GLY A 98 -5.28 2.93 8.80
CA GLY A 98 -6.50 3.01 7.99
C GLY A 98 -6.38 2.38 6.58
N GLU A 99 -5.25 1.76 6.25
CA GLU A 99 -5.07 1.10 4.95
C GLU A 99 -5.78 -0.25 4.90
N ASN A 100 -6.26 -0.62 3.71
CA ASN A 100 -6.78 -1.94 3.43
C ASN A 100 -6.18 -2.52 2.16
N VAL A 101 -6.19 -3.84 2.07
CA VAL A 101 -5.88 -4.59 0.84
C VAL A 101 -7.00 -5.56 0.54
N VAL A 102 -7.25 -5.81 -0.75
CA VAL A 102 -8.10 -6.91 -1.22
C VAL A 102 -7.26 -7.92 -1.97
N LEU A 103 -7.32 -9.17 -1.51
CA LEU A 103 -6.62 -10.30 -2.09
C LEU A 103 -7.61 -11.25 -2.76
N GLY A 104 -7.37 -11.59 -4.02
CA GLY A 104 -8.12 -12.59 -4.78
C GLY A 104 -7.32 -13.88 -4.96
N PHE A 105 -7.99 -15.02 -4.84
CA PHE A 105 -7.42 -16.35 -5.03
C PHE A 105 -8.31 -17.14 -5.99
N ARG A 106 -7.85 -17.34 -7.23
CA ARG A 106 -8.63 -18.09 -8.22
C ARG A 106 -8.55 -19.59 -7.95
N LYS A 107 -9.71 -20.23 -7.82
CA LYS A 107 -9.85 -21.67 -7.55
C LYS A 107 -9.37 -22.48 -8.75
N GLY A 108 -8.63 -23.55 -8.47
CA GLY A 108 -8.08 -24.44 -9.51
C GLY A 108 -6.88 -23.88 -10.26
N GLU A 109 -6.47 -22.64 -9.99
CA GLU A 109 -5.21 -22.11 -10.52
C GLU A 109 -4.03 -22.83 -9.85
N ARG A 110 -3.23 -23.53 -10.68
CA ARG A 110 -1.99 -24.13 -10.20
C ARG A 110 -0.94 -23.02 -10.05
N GLY A 111 -0.36 -22.88 -8.86
CA GLY A 111 0.78 -21.99 -8.60
C GLY A 111 2.08 -22.50 -9.24
N ALA A 112 2.07 -22.76 -10.54
CA ALA A 112 3.14 -23.46 -11.27
C ALA A 112 4.33 -22.56 -11.66
N THR A 113 4.27 -21.26 -11.37
CA THR A 113 5.41 -20.36 -11.53
C THR A 113 6.22 -20.29 -10.23
N PRO A 114 7.57 -20.30 -10.33
CA PRO A 114 8.41 -19.91 -9.20
C PRO A 114 7.94 -18.55 -8.68
N HIS A 115 7.85 -18.42 -7.37
CA HIS A 115 7.48 -17.18 -6.68
C HIS A 115 8.40 -17.02 -5.48
N VAL A 116 8.51 -15.80 -4.97
CA VAL A 116 9.33 -15.51 -3.80
C VAL A 116 8.63 -16.05 -2.56
N VAL A 117 9.33 -16.85 -1.77
CA VAL A 117 8.84 -17.38 -0.49
C VAL A 117 9.49 -16.69 0.71
N ASP A 118 10.60 -15.98 0.47
CA ASP A 118 11.30 -15.19 1.48
C ASP A 118 12.19 -14.13 0.83
N THR A 119 12.11 -12.92 1.34
CA THR A 119 13.07 -11.86 1.02
C THR A 119 13.30 -10.91 2.19
N ASN A 120 14.37 -10.12 2.10
CA ASN A 120 14.61 -8.97 2.96
C ASN A 120 14.45 -7.63 2.22
N ALA A 121 13.94 -7.68 0.98
CA ALA A 121 13.54 -6.50 0.22
C ALA A 121 12.25 -5.89 0.78
N GLU A 122 12.03 -4.61 0.49
CA GLU A 122 10.80 -3.89 0.85
C GLU A 122 9.61 -4.36 0.02
N LYS A 123 9.77 -4.53 -1.30
CA LYS A 123 8.76 -5.10 -2.19
C LYS A 123 9.42 -5.86 -3.34
N VAL A 124 8.77 -6.93 -3.77
CA VAL A 124 9.12 -7.64 -5.02
C VAL A 124 7.90 -7.62 -5.94
N VAL A 125 8.12 -7.32 -7.21
CA VAL A 125 7.08 -7.28 -8.25
C VAL A 125 7.44 -8.32 -9.31
N GLU A 126 6.46 -9.06 -9.80
CA GLU A 126 6.64 -9.94 -10.96
C GLU A 126 6.29 -9.20 -12.25
N LEU A 127 7.14 -9.28 -13.26
CA LEU A 127 6.97 -8.54 -14.52
C LEU A 127 6.21 -9.33 -15.60
N GLY A 128 5.81 -10.58 -15.31
CA GLY A 128 4.98 -11.42 -16.18
C GLY A 128 5.74 -12.21 -17.26
N ASP A 129 7.02 -11.92 -17.47
CA ASP A 129 7.95 -12.66 -18.34
C ASP A 129 8.81 -13.68 -17.58
N GLY A 130 8.47 -13.94 -16.31
CA GLY A 130 9.24 -14.76 -15.37
C GLY A 130 10.36 -14.00 -14.65
N SER A 131 10.55 -12.71 -14.93
CA SER A 131 11.46 -11.86 -14.18
C SER A 131 10.80 -11.18 -12.98
N PHE A 132 11.63 -10.81 -12.02
CA PHE A 132 11.24 -10.16 -10.77
C PHE A 132 12.00 -8.85 -10.62
N GLU A 133 11.28 -7.81 -10.22
CA GLU A 133 11.84 -6.51 -9.87
C GLU A 133 11.88 -6.34 -8.34
N VAL A 134 13.04 -5.98 -7.81
CA VAL A 134 13.23 -5.66 -6.40
C VAL A 134 13.10 -4.15 -6.21
N ARG A 135 12.09 -3.72 -5.46
CA ARG A 135 11.87 -2.31 -5.10
C ARG A 135 12.22 -2.11 -3.64
N ASP A 136 13.20 -1.26 -3.36
CA ASP A 136 13.62 -0.96 -2.00
C ASP A 136 14.32 0.40 -1.92
N THR A 137 13.95 1.18 -0.92
CA THR A 137 14.50 2.52 -0.68
C THR A 137 15.82 2.54 0.07
N ARG A 138 16.36 1.37 0.46
CA ARG A 138 17.62 1.24 1.19
C ARG A 138 18.69 0.62 0.29
N ALA A 139 19.91 1.11 0.40
CA ALA A 139 21.05 0.53 -0.30
C ALA A 139 21.39 -0.89 0.22
N GLY A 140 22.26 -1.58 -0.51
CA GLY A 140 22.89 -2.83 -0.04
C GLY A 140 22.29 -4.08 -0.63
N ARG A 141 22.61 -5.22 -0.02
CA ARG A 141 22.29 -6.54 -0.58
C ARG A 141 20.86 -6.96 -0.22
N ARG A 142 20.14 -7.47 -1.21
CA ARG A 142 18.87 -8.18 -1.07
C ARG A 142 19.02 -9.63 -1.48
N SER A 143 18.31 -10.51 -0.78
CA SER A 143 18.26 -11.94 -1.05
C SER A 143 16.82 -12.36 -1.27
N LEU A 144 16.61 -13.23 -2.25
CA LEU A 144 15.33 -13.84 -2.55
C LEU A 144 15.51 -15.35 -2.49
N ARG A 145 14.55 -16.05 -1.89
CA ARG A 145 14.38 -17.51 -2.02
C ARG A 145 13.09 -17.77 -2.78
N PHE A 146 13.15 -18.70 -3.72
CA PHE A 146 12.04 -19.07 -4.57
C PHE A 146 11.42 -20.41 -4.15
N SER A 147 10.16 -20.62 -4.52
CA SER A 147 9.38 -21.81 -4.20
C SER A 147 9.90 -23.11 -4.83
N ASP A 148 10.73 -23.01 -5.86
CA ASP A 148 11.43 -24.13 -6.52
C ASP A 148 12.78 -24.48 -5.86
N GLY A 149 13.14 -23.79 -4.76
CA GLY A 149 14.42 -23.93 -4.08
C GLY A 149 15.53 -23.03 -4.65
N GLY A 150 15.24 -22.28 -5.72
CA GLY A 150 16.15 -21.28 -6.28
C GLY A 150 16.42 -20.12 -5.31
N ALA A 151 17.52 -19.40 -5.56
CA ALA A 151 17.84 -18.20 -4.80
C ALA A 151 18.52 -17.16 -5.68
N ALA A 152 18.21 -15.89 -5.43
CA ALA A 152 18.84 -14.75 -6.10
C ALA A 152 19.38 -13.74 -5.09
N ARG A 153 20.36 -12.95 -5.53
CA ARG A 153 20.91 -11.83 -4.75
C ARG A 153 21.06 -10.63 -5.65
N VAL A 154 20.57 -9.49 -5.19
CA VAL A 154 20.68 -8.20 -5.86
C VAL A 154 21.44 -7.26 -4.95
N ARG A 155 22.29 -6.39 -5.50
CA ARG A 155 22.97 -5.33 -4.73
C ARG A 155 22.46 -3.98 -5.22
N LEU A 156 21.69 -3.31 -4.37
CA LEU A 156 21.16 -1.99 -4.66
C LEU A 156 22.21 -0.92 -4.36
N PRO A 157 22.40 0.06 -5.26
CA PRO A 157 23.33 1.16 -5.05
C PRO A 157 22.85 2.07 -3.91
N ARG A 158 23.68 3.03 -3.51
CA ARG A 158 23.22 4.14 -2.68
C ARG A 158 22.30 5.02 -3.51
N LEU A 159 21.12 5.32 -2.97
CA LEU A 159 20.16 6.23 -3.60
C LEU A 159 20.57 7.69 -3.35
N PRO A 160 20.19 8.61 -4.25
CA PRO A 160 20.28 10.04 -3.99
C PRO A 160 19.54 10.44 -2.70
N ALA A 161 19.95 11.53 -2.07
CA ALA A 161 19.24 12.09 -0.93
C ALA A 161 17.85 12.58 -1.35
N THR A 162 16.84 12.33 -0.52
CA THR A 162 15.45 12.78 -0.74
C THR A 162 15.40 14.29 -0.98
N VAL A 163 14.70 14.69 -2.05
CA VAL A 163 14.42 16.10 -2.32
C VAL A 163 13.14 16.49 -1.59
N ARG A 164 13.19 17.58 -0.82
CA ARG A 164 12.05 18.15 -0.10
C ARG A 164 11.84 19.58 -0.61
N PRO A 165 10.79 19.85 -1.43
CA PRO A 165 10.49 21.21 -1.86
C PRO A 165 10.12 22.08 -0.65
N SER A 166 10.70 23.27 -0.57
CA SER A 166 10.38 24.27 0.45
C SER A 166 9.42 25.33 -0.07
N ASP A 167 9.44 25.63 -1.36
CA ASP A 167 8.73 26.77 -1.90
C ASP A 167 7.48 26.28 -2.64
N TRP A 168 6.32 26.82 -2.25
CA TRP A 168 5.02 26.39 -2.73
C TRP A 168 4.12 27.58 -3.00
N ASP A 169 3.42 27.54 -4.14
CA ASP A 169 2.27 28.41 -4.40
C ASP A 169 1.02 27.68 -3.92
N LEU A 170 0.18 28.33 -3.11
CA LEU A 170 -1.08 27.80 -2.62
C LEU A 170 -2.24 28.70 -3.07
N ILE A 171 -3.14 28.12 -3.86
CA ILE A 171 -4.46 28.71 -4.13
C ILE A 171 -5.49 27.98 -3.28
N VAL A 172 -6.23 28.72 -2.44
CA VAL A 172 -7.36 28.17 -1.66
C VAL A 172 -8.66 28.75 -2.18
N GLU A 173 -9.56 27.87 -2.59
CA GLU A 173 -10.96 28.18 -2.88
C GLU A 173 -11.78 27.80 -1.65
N GLU A 174 -12.25 28.79 -0.89
CA GLU A 174 -13.10 28.51 0.27
C GLU A 174 -14.50 28.04 -0.16
N GLU A 175 -15.12 27.24 0.71
CA GLU A 175 -16.47 26.74 0.58
C GLU A 175 -17.26 27.16 1.81
N GLY A 176 -18.30 27.96 1.60
CA GLY A 176 -19.06 28.59 2.67
C GLY A 176 -20.47 29.03 2.25
N PRO A 177 -21.27 29.58 3.18
CA PRO A 177 -22.64 30.00 2.90
C PRO A 177 -22.74 31.29 2.07
N GLU A 178 -21.62 31.91 1.73
CA GLU A 178 -21.52 33.16 1.00
C GLU A 178 -21.81 32.94 -0.49
N GLU A 179 -22.39 33.93 -1.17
CA GLU A 179 -22.69 33.84 -2.62
C GLU A 179 -21.42 33.75 -3.49
N SER A 180 -20.28 34.22 -2.96
CA SER A 180 -18.98 34.13 -3.61
C SER A 180 -17.92 34.00 -2.52
N PRO A 181 -17.62 32.78 -2.09
CA PRO A 181 -16.59 32.52 -1.10
C PRO A 181 -15.22 33.09 -1.52
N PRO A 182 -14.37 33.47 -0.56
CA PRO A 182 -13.07 34.06 -0.86
C PRO A 182 -12.12 33.07 -1.52
N THR A 183 -11.21 33.61 -2.33
CA THR A 183 -10.05 32.90 -2.87
C THR A 183 -8.78 33.52 -2.32
N HIS A 184 -7.86 32.68 -1.85
CA HIS A 184 -6.56 33.10 -1.35
C HIS A 184 -5.45 32.62 -2.28
N ASP A 185 -4.45 33.46 -2.48
CA ASP A 185 -3.24 33.18 -3.27
C ASP A 185 -2.03 33.50 -2.39
N LEU A 186 -1.30 32.46 -1.97
CA LEU A 186 -0.28 32.52 -0.93
C LEU A 186 1.02 31.87 -1.37
N ASP A 187 2.13 32.55 -1.11
CA ASP A 187 3.47 31.96 -1.18
C ASP A 187 3.81 31.31 0.17
N LEU A 188 4.08 30.01 0.17
CA LEU A 188 4.39 29.25 1.36
C LEU A 188 5.85 28.77 1.38
N THR A 189 6.47 28.89 2.55
CA THR A 189 7.67 28.13 2.90
C THR A 189 7.27 26.90 3.71
N GLY A 190 7.39 25.73 3.10
CA GLY A 190 6.92 24.45 3.62
C GLY A 190 5.42 24.28 3.47
N LEU A 191 4.87 23.33 4.23
CA LEU A 191 3.46 22.98 4.21
C LEU A 191 2.91 23.02 5.64
N PRO A 192 2.72 24.23 6.23
CA PRO A 192 2.14 24.36 7.57
C PRO A 192 0.65 23.97 7.56
N ASP A 193 0.12 23.67 8.75
CA ASP A 193 -1.31 23.43 8.94
C ASP A 193 -2.09 24.73 8.73
N TRP A 194 -3.19 24.71 7.95
CA TRP A 194 -3.99 25.90 7.65
C TRP A 194 -4.43 26.66 8.89
N ARG A 195 -4.69 25.94 10.00
CA ARG A 195 -5.08 26.53 11.29
C ARG A 195 -4.01 27.43 11.92
N SER A 196 -2.80 27.43 11.36
CA SER A 196 -1.67 28.27 11.78
C SER A 196 -1.31 29.37 10.78
N ILE A 197 -2.01 29.45 9.64
CA ILE A 197 -1.91 30.56 8.69
C ILE A 197 -3.05 31.53 9.02
N ASP A 198 -2.74 32.78 9.33
CA ASP A 198 -3.74 33.75 9.81
C ASP A 198 -4.89 33.95 8.80
N GLU A 199 -4.58 33.96 7.51
CA GLU A 199 -5.54 34.08 6.40
C GLU A 199 -6.44 32.85 6.22
N LEU A 200 -5.99 31.66 6.65
CA LEU A 200 -6.68 30.38 6.42
C LEU A 200 -7.15 29.71 7.71
N ALA A 201 -7.00 30.35 8.87
CA ALA A 201 -7.17 29.70 10.17
C ALA A 201 -8.56 29.06 10.37
N TYR A 202 -9.57 29.60 9.67
CA TYR A 202 -10.96 29.13 9.70
C TYR A 202 -11.47 28.69 8.32
N ALA A 203 -10.61 28.67 7.31
CA ALA A 203 -10.96 28.30 5.96
C ALA A 203 -11.32 26.80 5.86
N SER A 204 -12.29 26.50 5.02
CA SER A 204 -12.64 25.15 4.58
C SER A 204 -12.85 25.19 3.08
N GLY A 205 -12.38 24.19 2.34
CA GLY A 205 -12.49 24.20 0.88
C GLY A 205 -11.40 23.38 0.20
N VAL A 206 -11.03 23.79 -1.01
CA VAL A 206 -10.03 23.11 -1.84
C VAL A 206 -8.73 23.90 -1.87
N GLY A 207 -7.63 23.25 -1.52
CA GLY A 207 -6.29 23.82 -1.64
C GLY A 207 -5.53 23.22 -2.81
N THR A 208 -5.11 24.05 -3.76
CA THR A 208 -4.24 23.65 -4.87
C THR A 208 -2.81 24.11 -4.56
N TYR A 209 -1.94 23.13 -4.29
CA TYR A 209 -0.53 23.34 -4.03
C TYR A 209 0.30 23.10 -5.28
N THR A 210 1.12 24.06 -5.66
CA THR A 210 2.02 23.96 -6.82
C THR A 210 3.46 24.18 -6.39
N THR A 211 4.38 23.36 -6.90
CA THR A 211 5.82 23.56 -6.74
C THR A 211 6.56 23.00 -7.95
N THR A 212 7.80 23.44 -8.15
CA THR A 212 8.71 22.90 -9.16
C THR A 212 9.95 22.31 -8.50
N VAL A 213 10.25 21.06 -8.82
CA VAL A 213 11.43 20.36 -8.31
C VAL A 213 12.41 20.11 -9.44
N THR A 214 13.66 20.56 -9.25
CA THR A 214 14.77 20.17 -10.13
C THR A 214 15.40 18.90 -9.59
N LEU A 215 15.23 17.79 -10.31
CA LEU A 215 15.81 16.51 -9.91
C LEU A 215 17.29 16.42 -10.35
N PRO A 216 18.21 16.05 -9.44
CA PRO A 216 19.58 15.71 -9.83
C PRO A 216 19.59 14.55 -10.84
N ALA A 217 20.53 14.56 -11.79
CA ALA A 217 20.63 13.56 -12.87
C ALA A 217 20.63 12.09 -12.39
N GLY A 218 21.05 11.83 -11.15
CA GLY A 218 21.03 10.50 -10.55
C GLY A 218 19.66 9.96 -10.13
N TRP A 219 18.58 10.74 -10.26
CA TRP A 219 17.21 10.31 -9.93
C TRP A 219 16.51 9.54 -11.05
N THR A 220 16.87 9.80 -12.31
CA THR A 220 16.21 9.24 -13.50
C THR A 220 17.06 8.20 -14.23
N ALA A 221 18.03 7.59 -13.53
CA ALA A 221 18.81 6.49 -14.09
C ALA A 221 17.91 5.27 -14.38
N PRO A 222 18.21 4.47 -15.42
CA PRO A 222 17.35 3.36 -15.86
C PRO A 222 17.24 2.21 -14.84
N ASP A 223 18.09 2.20 -13.80
CA ASP A 223 18.15 1.16 -12.77
C ASP A 223 17.33 1.49 -11.51
N ARG A 224 16.52 2.56 -11.53
CA ARG A 224 15.71 2.98 -10.39
C ARG A 224 14.39 3.65 -10.80
N GLY A 225 13.42 3.55 -9.91
CA GLY A 225 12.19 4.34 -9.93
C GLY A 225 12.25 5.52 -8.96
N THR A 226 11.23 6.37 -9.02
CA THR A 226 11.03 7.50 -8.11
C THR A 226 9.65 7.44 -7.48
N TYR A 227 9.61 7.60 -6.16
CA TYR A 227 8.38 7.75 -5.39
C TYR A 227 8.18 9.20 -4.98
N LEU A 228 6.93 9.67 -5.05
CA LEU A 228 6.46 10.86 -4.36
C LEU A 228 5.75 10.43 -3.07
N ASP A 229 6.19 10.98 -1.95
CA ASP A 229 5.55 10.79 -0.65
C ASP A 229 4.82 12.09 -0.29
N PRO A 230 3.47 12.12 -0.31
CA PRO A 230 2.70 13.33 0.00
C PRO A 230 2.76 13.68 1.50
N GLY A 231 3.36 12.83 2.33
CA GLY A 231 3.40 13.00 3.77
C GLY A 231 2.02 12.86 4.40
N ARG A 232 1.79 13.58 5.50
CA ARG A 232 0.51 13.55 6.22
C ARG A 232 -0.46 14.55 5.61
N VAL A 233 -1.57 14.05 5.06
CA VAL A 233 -2.73 14.88 4.70
C VAL A 233 -3.77 14.77 5.80
N ALA A 234 -4.19 15.91 6.35
CA ALA A 234 -5.16 15.97 7.44
C ALA A 234 -6.57 16.20 6.89
N GLY A 235 -7.51 15.29 7.19
CA GLY A 235 -8.94 15.61 7.11
C GLY A 235 -9.54 15.75 5.70
N GLY A 236 -8.96 15.14 4.66
CA GLY A 236 -9.51 15.25 3.31
C GLY A 236 -8.90 14.26 2.32
N SER A 237 -9.26 14.43 1.05
CA SER A 237 -8.67 13.74 -0.08
C SER A 237 -7.54 14.55 -0.71
N THR A 238 -6.61 13.87 -1.38
CA THR A 238 -5.56 14.51 -2.18
C THR A 238 -5.53 13.91 -3.57
N GLN A 239 -5.28 14.74 -4.58
CA GLN A 239 -4.93 14.28 -5.91
C GLN A 239 -3.59 14.88 -6.30
N VAL A 240 -2.68 14.02 -6.73
CA VAL A 240 -1.32 14.43 -7.13
C VAL A 240 -1.23 14.40 -8.64
N HIS A 241 -0.79 15.52 -9.21
CA HIS A 241 -0.44 15.63 -10.61
C HIS A 241 1.06 15.90 -10.74
N VAL A 242 1.74 15.17 -11.62
CA VAL A 242 3.16 15.38 -11.93
C VAL A 242 3.26 15.69 -13.42
N ASN A 243 3.87 16.84 -13.75
CA ASN A 243 3.98 17.33 -15.12
C ASN A 243 2.62 17.31 -15.88
N GLY A 244 1.55 17.71 -15.19
CA GLY A 244 0.19 17.78 -15.74
C GLY A 244 -0.54 16.44 -15.87
N ARG A 245 0.05 15.32 -15.43
CA ARG A 245 -0.57 13.98 -15.49
C ARG A 245 -0.95 13.51 -14.09
N LEU A 246 -2.15 12.94 -13.94
CA LEU A 246 -2.60 12.34 -12.69
C LEU A 246 -1.66 11.19 -12.28
N ALA A 247 -1.14 11.27 -11.05
CA ALA A 247 -0.21 10.32 -10.48
C ALA A 247 -0.85 9.47 -9.37
N SER A 248 -1.70 10.08 -8.54
CA SER A 248 -2.35 9.39 -7.41
C SER A 248 -3.41 8.40 -7.91
N PRO A 249 -3.31 7.10 -7.60
CA PRO A 249 -4.33 6.11 -7.96
C PRO A 249 -5.60 6.25 -7.11
N SER A 250 -5.47 6.81 -5.90
CA SER A 250 -6.54 7.00 -4.92
C SER A 250 -6.55 8.43 -4.39
N PRO A 251 -7.73 8.98 -4.04
CA PRO A 251 -7.84 10.24 -3.32
C PRO A 251 -7.43 10.13 -1.84
N VAL A 252 -7.23 8.94 -1.28
CA VAL A 252 -6.85 8.76 0.13
C VAL A 252 -5.33 8.88 0.28
N ALA A 253 -4.89 9.81 1.11
CA ALA A 253 -3.47 10.00 1.39
C ALA A 253 -2.96 8.94 2.38
N GLY A 254 -1.94 8.19 1.97
CA GLY A 254 -1.31 7.17 2.82
C GLY A 254 -0.17 6.40 2.16
N GLU A 255 -0.04 6.49 0.83
CA GLU A 255 0.93 5.72 0.08
C GLU A 255 1.98 6.57 -0.63
N ARG A 256 3.15 5.97 -0.83
CA ARG A 256 4.14 6.47 -1.78
C ARG A 256 3.62 6.22 -3.19
N ILE A 257 3.53 7.28 -3.98
CA ILE A 257 3.04 7.24 -5.35
C ILE A 257 4.23 7.00 -6.28
N ASP A 258 4.18 5.95 -7.09
CA ASP A 258 5.21 5.70 -8.12
C ASP A 258 5.04 6.72 -9.25
N VAL A 259 5.97 7.68 -9.33
CA VAL A 259 5.94 8.76 -10.33
C VAL A 259 7.00 8.56 -11.41
N SER A 260 7.65 7.40 -11.46
CA SER A 260 8.80 7.13 -12.33
C SER A 260 8.53 7.45 -13.80
N SER A 261 7.33 7.10 -14.29
CA SER A 261 6.90 7.30 -15.68
C SER A 261 6.42 8.73 -16.00
N LEU A 262 6.37 9.61 -14.99
CA LEU A 262 5.87 10.98 -15.10
C LEU A 262 6.99 12.02 -15.05
N LEU A 263 8.23 11.61 -14.76
CA LEU A 263 9.39 12.49 -14.70
C LEU A 263 9.93 12.80 -16.11
N ARG A 264 10.56 13.97 -16.25
CA ARG A 264 11.17 14.47 -17.48
C ARG A 264 12.56 15.02 -17.22
#